data_AF-A0A319D731-F1
#
_entry.id   AF-A0A319D731-F1
#
_cell.length_a   1.000
_cell.length_b   1.000
_cell.length_c   1.000
_cell.angle_alpha   90.00
_cell.angle_beta   90.00
_cell.angle_gamma   90.00
#
_symmetry.space_group_name_H-M   'P 1'
#
loop_
_entity.id
_entity.type
_entity.pdbx_description
1 polymer ?
#
loop_
_entity_poly.entity_id
_entity_poly.type
_entity_poly.pdbx_seq_one_letter_code
_entity_poly.pdbx_strand_id
1 'polypeptide(L)'
;RISSPGPPSNTSMEAWKHISHISLLNFTAEEITKMGHSLNSVQFPAEASGGYVAQFEAVHQIHCLNTLWEDHQVQKYPERFSEYLAVTAQFPEAVEEHYEHCVDMLRQKLMCNPDMNFVTWDWVEGIDGPWANFNTPHVCQDYDALLEW
;
A
#
# COMPACT_ATOMS: atom_id res chain seq x y z
N ARG A 1 17.35 4.87 3.20
CA ARG A 1 16.70 4.76 4.54
C ARG A 1 15.27 5.20 4.36
N ILE A 2 14.30 4.29 4.49
CA ILE A 2 12.88 4.63 4.40
C ILE A 2 12.51 5.28 5.73
N SER A 3 12.38 6.61 5.76
CA SER A 3 11.93 7.33 6.96
C SER A 3 10.43 7.11 7.15
N SER A 4 10.00 6.81 8.37
CA SER A 4 8.58 6.78 8.71
C SER A 4 7.96 8.15 8.43
N PRO A 5 6.88 8.23 7.63
CA PRO A 5 6.35 9.51 7.15
C PRO A 5 5.80 10.42 8.26
N GLY A 6 5.57 9.91 9.48
CA GLY A 6 5.12 10.75 10.59
C GLY A 6 3.72 11.34 10.36
N PRO A 7 3.35 12.45 11.03
CA PRO A 7 2.10 13.16 10.79
C PRO A 7 2.04 13.75 9.36
N PRO A 8 0.83 14.00 8.83
CA PRO A 8 0.66 14.50 7.47
C PRO A 8 1.32 15.88 7.31
N SER A 9 2.21 15.95 6.33
CA SER A 9 2.92 17.13 5.85
C SER A 9 3.13 17.00 4.34
N ASN A 10 3.45 18.08 3.65
CA ASN A 10 3.73 17.99 2.20
C ASN A 10 4.84 16.97 1.91
N THR A 11 5.89 16.95 2.74
CA THR A 11 7.00 16.00 2.60
C THR A 11 6.56 14.55 2.81
N SER A 12 5.75 14.29 3.84
CA SER A 12 5.31 12.92 4.13
C SER A 12 4.32 12.39 3.08
N MET A 13 3.44 13.26 2.58
CA MET A 13 2.48 12.93 1.53
C MET A 13 3.19 12.64 0.20
N GLU A 14 4.17 13.45 -0.19
CA GLU A 14 4.96 13.19 -1.40
C GLU A 14 5.82 11.93 -1.26
N ALA A 15 6.35 11.65 -0.07
CA ALA A 15 7.08 10.41 0.20
C ALA A 15 6.19 9.17 0.03
N TRP A 16 4.96 9.20 0.55
CA TRP A 16 3.98 8.14 0.31
C TRP A 16 3.65 7.99 -1.17
N LYS A 17 3.31 9.11 -1.82
CA LYS A 17 2.93 9.13 -3.23
C LYS A 17 4.00 8.53 -4.14
N HIS A 18 5.27 8.82 -3.86
CA HIS A 18 6.40 8.29 -4.62
C HIS A 18 6.43 6.76 -4.64
N ILE A 19 6.10 6.11 -3.53
CA ILE A 19 6.24 4.65 -3.38
C ILE A 19 4.94 3.88 -3.59
N SER A 20 3.78 4.52 -3.42
CA SER A 20 2.46 3.88 -3.53
C SER A 20 1.80 4.03 -4.90
N HIS A 21 2.22 5.00 -5.72
CA HIS A 21 1.61 5.26 -7.02
C HIS A 21 2.57 4.92 -8.17
N ILE A 22 2.48 3.69 -8.67
CA ILE A 22 2.99 3.33 -10.00
C ILE A 22 1.83 3.15 -10.97
N SER A 23 2.02 3.62 -12.20
CA SER A 23 1.07 3.47 -13.31
C SER A 23 0.69 2.00 -13.56
N LEU A 24 -0.55 1.80 -13.98
CA LEU A 24 -1.00 0.52 -14.52
C LEU A 24 -0.18 0.18 -15.76
N LEU A 25 0.26 -1.07 -15.84
CA LEU A 25 1.01 -1.64 -16.94
C LEU A 25 0.05 -2.31 -17.93
N ASN A 26 0.44 -2.28 -19.21
CA ASN A 26 -0.31 -2.94 -20.28
C ASN A 26 0.47 -4.16 -20.77
N PHE A 27 -0.19 -5.32 -20.77
CA PHE A 27 0.37 -6.58 -21.23
C PHE A 27 -0.48 -7.19 -22.35
N THR A 28 0.18 -7.87 -23.28
CA THR A 28 -0.46 -8.68 -24.31
C THR A 28 -1.10 -9.95 -23.72
N ALA A 29 -1.97 -10.60 -24.50
CA ALA A 29 -2.56 -11.89 -24.13
C ALA A 29 -1.50 -12.99 -23.90
N GLU A 30 -0.43 -12.98 -24.70
CA GLU A 30 0.68 -13.92 -24.57
C GLU A 30 1.43 -13.69 -23.26
N GLU A 31 1.73 -12.44 -22.90
CA GLU A 31 2.43 -12.11 -21.66
C GLU A 31 1.62 -12.48 -20.41
N ILE A 32 0.32 -12.15 -20.38
CA ILE A 32 -0.59 -12.48 -19.27
C ILE A 32 -0.70 -13.99 -19.06
N THR A 33 -0.87 -14.75 -20.15
CA THR A 33 -0.96 -16.21 -20.06
C THR A 33 0.36 -16.84 -19.67
N LYS A 34 1.50 -16.32 -20.14
CA LYS A 34 2.83 -16.76 -19.73
C LYS A 34 3.12 -16.49 -18.25
N MET A 35 2.57 -15.40 -17.69
CA MET A 35 2.61 -15.11 -16.25
C MET A 35 1.61 -15.97 -15.43
N GLY A 36 0.80 -16.79 -16.10
CA GLY A 36 -0.17 -17.68 -15.44
C GLY A 36 -1.51 -17.02 -15.10
N HIS A 37 -1.80 -15.85 -15.68
CA HIS A 37 -3.05 -15.12 -15.46
C HIS A 37 -4.10 -15.42 -16.53
N SER A 38 -5.37 -15.19 -16.18
CA SER A 38 -6.53 -15.50 -17.04
C SER A 38 -6.75 -14.46 -18.13
N LEU A 39 -7.23 -14.88 -19.30
CA LEU A 39 -7.70 -13.99 -20.37
C LEU A 39 -9.06 -13.32 -20.04
N ASN A 40 -9.67 -13.67 -18.90
CA ASN A 40 -10.83 -12.94 -18.37
C ASN A 40 -10.43 -11.70 -17.55
N SER A 41 -9.13 -11.45 -17.37
CA SER A 41 -8.64 -10.24 -16.70
C SER A 41 -9.09 -8.97 -17.45
N VAL A 42 -9.18 -7.87 -16.70
CA VAL A 42 -9.59 -6.56 -17.22
C VAL A 42 -8.63 -6.11 -18.32
N GLN A 43 -9.19 -5.56 -19.40
CA GLN A 43 -8.45 -4.97 -20.51
C GLN A 43 -8.64 -3.46 -20.56
N PHE A 44 -7.63 -2.76 -21.06
CA PHE A 44 -7.82 -1.37 -21.46
C PHE A 44 -8.83 -1.29 -22.62
N PRO A 45 -9.58 -0.18 -22.76
CA PRO A 45 -10.43 0.03 -23.92
C PRO A 45 -9.66 -0.18 -25.23
N ALA A 46 -10.32 -0.77 -26.22
CA ALA A 46 -9.71 -1.08 -27.51
C ALA A 46 -9.23 0.20 -28.22
N GLU A 47 -9.90 1.33 -27.98
CA GLU A 47 -9.57 2.64 -28.52
C GLU A 47 -8.34 3.28 -27.87
N ALA A 48 -7.96 2.85 -26.66
CA ALA A 48 -6.81 3.37 -25.95
C ALA A 48 -5.54 2.59 -26.29
N SER A 49 -5.54 1.29 -26.01
CA SER A 49 -4.39 0.42 -26.31
C SER A 49 -4.75 -1.06 -26.43
N GLY A 50 -5.95 -1.47 -26.00
CA GLY A 50 -6.25 -2.87 -25.77
C GLY A 50 -5.27 -3.49 -24.77
N GLY A 51 -5.19 -4.82 -24.73
CA GLY A 51 -4.31 -5.52 -23.79
C GLY A 51 -4.80 -5.42 -22.34
N TYR A 52 -4.10 -6.11 -21.45
CA TYR A 52 -4.53 -6.40 -20.10
C TYR A 52 -3.90 -5.47 -19.09
N VAL A 53 -4.73 -5.03 -18.15
CA VAL A 53 -4.34 -4.18 -17.03
C VAL A 53 -3.66 -5.03 -15.97
N ALA A 54 -2.45 -4.66 -15.58
CA ALA A 54 -1.77 -5.23 -14.42
C ALA A 54 -0.94 -4.19 -13.67
N GLN A 55 -0.52 -4.52 -12.46
CA GLN A 55 0.37 -3.70 -11.63
C GLN A 55 1.27 -4.63 -10.83
N PHE A 56 2.46 -4.15 -10.46
CA PHE A 56 3.25 -4.83 -9.44
C PHE A 56 2.48 -4.97 -8.13
N GLU A 57 2.36 -6.19 -7.64
CA GLU A 57 1.67 -6.49 -6.38
C GLU A 57 2.29 -5.74 -5.18
N ALA A 58 3.61 -5.57 -5.18
CA ALA A 58 4.31 -4.82 -4.14
C ALA A 58 3.86 -3.36 -4.04
N VAL A 59 3.55 -2.73 -5.18
CA VAL A 59 3.01 -1.35 -5.20
C VAL A 59 1.61 -1.32 -4.62
N HIS A 60 0.78 -2.29 -4.98
CA HIS A 60 -0.58 -2.38 -4.45
C HIS A 60 -0.57 -2.60 -2.92
N GLN A 61 0.34 -3.45 -2.42
CA GLN A 61 0.55 -3.64 -0.98
C GLN A 61 0.91 -2.33 -0.27
N ILE A 62 1.82 -1.53 -0.85
CA ILE A 62 2.19 -0.23 -0.30
C ILE A 62 1.06 0.80 -0.41
N HIS A 63 0.26 0.78 -1.49
CA HIS A 63 -0.96 1.56 -1.61
C HIS A 63 -1.97 1.23 -0.50
N CYS A 64 -2.23 -0.05 -0.24
CA CYS A 64 -3.10 -0.48 0.85
C CYS A 64 -2.61 0.06 2.20
N LEU A 65 -1.30 -0.03 2.46
CA LEU A 65 -0.71 0.51 3.69
C LEU A 65 -0.85 2.04 3.78
N ASN A 66 -0.64 2.76 2.67
CA ASN A 66 -0.87 4.21 2.62
C ASN A 66 -2.33 4.55 2.93
N THR A 67 -3.30 3.84 2.36
CA THR A 67 -4.73 4.05 2.63
C THR A 67 -5.06 3.88 4.12
N LEU A 68 -4.49 2.86 4.79
CA LEU A 68 -4.65 2.69 6.24
C LEU A 68 -4.05 3.85 7.04
N TRP A 69 -2.88 4.34 6.63
CA TRP A 69 -2.26 5.50 7.26
C TRP A 69 -3.09 6.77 7.05
N GLU A 70 -3.56 7.02 5.82
CA GLU A 70 -4.40 8.16 5.46
C GLU A 70 -5.69 8.17 6.26
N ASP A 71 -6.39 7.04 6.39
CA ASP A 71 -7.62 6.95 7.18
C ASP A 71 -7.40 7.39 8.63
N HIS A 72 -6.34 6.89 9.28
CA HIS A 72 -5.98 7.34 10.62
C HIS A 72 -5.67 8.85 10.66
N GLN A 73 -4.99 9.40 9.64
CA GLN A 73 -4.73 10.84 9.59
C GLN A 73 -6.01 11.67 9.36
N VAL A 74 -6.94 11.19 8.55
CA VAL A 74 -8.25 11.81 8.29
C VAL A 74 -9.05 11.89 9.59
N GLN A 75 -9.05 10.84 10.40
CA GLN A 75 -9.71 10.85 11.71
C GLN A 75 -9.09 11.88 12.67
N LYS A 76 -7.76 12.03 12.64
CA LYS A 76 -7.03 12.92 13.55
C LYS A 76 -7.02 14.39 13.10
N TYR A 77 -6.99 14.64 11.80
CA TYR A 77 -6.86 15.96 11.17
C TYR A 77 -7.88 16.18 10.05
N PRO A 78 -9.20 16.01 10.31
CA PRO A 78 -10.23 16.00 9.26
C PRO A 78 -10.26 17.30 8.43
N GLU A 79 -9.88 18.43 9.03
CA GLU A 79 -9.80 19.72 8.36
C GLU A 79 -8.80 19.76 7.20
N ARG A 80 -7.76 18.92 7.25
CA ARG A 80 -6.74 18.80 6.20
C ARG A 80 -7.17 17.93 5.03
N PHE A 81 -8.24 17.17 5.18
CA PHE A 81 -8.73 16.18 4.22
C PHE A 81 -10.19 16.44 3.82
N SER A 82 -10.63 17.70 3.87
CA SER A 82 -12.03 18.08 3.61
C SER A 82 -12.51 17.69 2.21
N GLU A 83 -11.66 17.79 1.19
CA GLU A 83 -11.96 17.35 -0.18
C GLU A 83 -12.09 15.83 -0.26
N TYR A 84 -11.14 15.10 0.32
CA TYR A 84 -11.18 13.63 0.40
C TYR A 84 -12.47 13.16 1.09
N LEU A 85 -12.80 13.73 2.25
CA LEU A 85 -14.03 13.45 2.99
C LEU A 85 -15.30 13.74 2.18
N ALA A 86 -15.32 14.83 1.39
CA ALA A 86 -16.45 15.17 0.55
C ALA A 86 -16.66 14.18 -0.61
N VAL A 87 -15.58 13.63 -1.15
CA VAL A 87 -15.64 12.60 -2.20
C VAL A 87 -16.03 11.26 -1.62
N THR A 88 -15.39 10.80 -0.55
CA THR A 88 -15.63 9.48 0.04
C THR A 88 -17.01 9.37 0.68
N ALA A 89 -17.57 10.47 1.20
CA ALA A 89 -18.95 10.52 1.69
C ALA A 89 -20.00 10.21 0.60
N GLN A 90 -19.67 10.33 -0.69
CA GLN A 90 -20.57 9.98 -1.79
C GLN A 90 -20.59 8.46 -2.07
N PHE A 91 -19.59 7.72 -1.61
CA PHE A 91 -19.40 6.30 -1.92
C PHE A 91 -19.01 5.48 -0.67
N PRO A 92 -19.80 5.52 0.42
CA PRO A 92 -19.41 4.90 1.69
C PRO A 92 -19.18 3.39 1.59
N GLU A 93 -20.00 2.68 0.81
CA GLU A 93 -19.87 1.22 0.62
C GLU A 93 -18.58 0.88 -0.15
N ALA A 94 -18.26 1.63 -1.22
CA ALA A 94 -17.04 1.39 -1.99
C ALA A 94 -15.77 1.67 -1.16
N VAL A 95 -15.83 2.64 -0.25
CA VAL A 95 -14.73 2.94 0.69
C VAL A 95 -14.53 1.78 1.66
N GLU A 96 -15.62 1.25 2.22
CA GLU A 96 -15.57 0.09 3.12
C GLU A 96 -15.03 -1.17 2.41
N GLU A 97 -15.53 -1.46 1.20
CA GLU A 97 -15.06 -2.60 0.40
C GLU A 97 -13.56 -2.47 0.06
N HIS A 98 -13.10 -1.27 -0.27
CA HIS A 98 -11.68 -1.01 -0.51
C HIS A 98 -10.87 -1.24 0.77
N TYR A 99 -11.36 -0.82 1.94
CA TYR A 99 -10.69 -1.04 3.21
C TYR A 99 -10.54 -2.54 3.52
N GLU A 100 -11.62 -3.32 3.42
CA GLU A 100 -11.60 -4.76 3.65
C GLU A 100 -10.66 -5.48 2.67
N HIS A 101 -10.66 -5.08 1.40
CA HIS A 101 -9.73 -5.60 0.40
C HIS A 101 -8.27 -5.30 0.74
N CYS A 102 -7.97 -4.07 1.17
CA CYS A 102 -6.63 -3.66 1.59
C CYS A 102 -6.12 -4.51 2.77
N VAL A 103 -6.99 -4.72 3.77
CA VAL A 103 -6.66 -5.54 4.95
C VAL A 103 -6.41 -6.99 4.54
N ASP A 104 -7.27 -7.58 3.70
CA ASP A 104 -7.11 -8.97 3.30
C ASP A 104 -5.87 -9.18 2.41
N MET A 105 -5.57 -8.26 1.50
CA MET A 105 -4.34 -8.32 0.68
C MET A 105 -3.08 -8.32 1.56
N LEU A 106 -2.99 -7.38 2.50
CA LEU A 106 -1.85 -7.30 3.42
C LEU A 106 -1.76 -8.56 4.31
N ARG A 107 -2.89 -9.07 4.80
CA ARG A 107 -2.96 -10.32 5.55
C ARG A 107 -2.40 -11.48 4.72
N GLN A 108 -2.85 -11.64 3.48
CA GLN A 108 -2.37 -12.70 2.58
C GLN A 108 -0.86 -12.59 2.34
N LYS A 109 -0.35 -11.37 2.07
CA LYS A 109 1.09 -11.15 1.88
C LYS A 109 1.91 -11.56 3.09
N LEU A 110 1.51 -11.12 4.29
CA LEU A 110 2.21 -11.44 5.54
C LEU A 110 2.16 -12.94 5.88
N MET A 111 1.10 -13.65 5.46
CA MET A 111 1.03 -15.11 5.59
C MET A 111 1.92 -15.85 4.58
N CYS A 112 2.09 -15.30 3.37
CA CYS A 112 2.92 -15.89 2.32
C CYS A 112 4.43 -15.65 2.55
N ASN A 113 4.80 -14.52 3.15
CA ASN A 113 6.19 -14.20 3.50
C ASN A 113 6.24 -13.71 4.96
N PRO A 114 6.16 -14.64 5.93
CA PRO A 114 6.16 -14.28 7.34
C PRO A 114 7.55 -13.80 7.76
N ASP A 115 7.58 -12.74 8.55
CA ASP A 115 8.79 -12.34 9.24
C ASP A 115 9.03 -13.26 10.44
N MET A 116 10.15 -14.01 10.40
CA MET A 116 10.52 -14.99 11.42
C MET A 116 11.38 -14.38 12.54
N ASN A 117 11.67 -13.07 12.49
CA ASN A 117 12.39 -12.40 13.57
C ASN A 117 11.53 -12.25 14.82
N PHE A 118 12.19 -12.18 15.97
CA PHE A 118 11.53 -11.96 17.24
C PHE A 118 11.44 -10.47 17.56
N VAL A 119 10.22 -9.98 17.82
CA VAL A 119 10.01 -8.69 18.47
C VAL A 119 10.29 -8.87 19.96
N THR A 120 11.26 -8.11 20.46
CA THR A 120 11.59 -8.07 21.90
C THR A 120 10.84 -6.93 22.56
N TRP A 121 10.87 -6.89 23.89
CA TRP A 121 10.21 -5.85 24.68
C TRP A 121 11.20 -5.25 25.65
N ASP A 122 11.27 -3.92 25.66
CA ASP A 122 12.21 -3.15 26.47
C ASP A 122 11.46 -2.32 27.53
N TRP A 123 12.15 -2.01 28.62
CA TRP A 123 11.69 -1.01 29.59
C TRP A 123 12.18 0.38 29.14
N VAL A 124 11.26 1.30 28.91
CA VAL A 124 11.56 2.66 28.44
C VAL A 124 11.24 3.66 29.53
N GLU A 125 12.20 4.55 29.85
CA GLU A 125 12.00 5.60 30.86
C GLU A 125 10.81 6.49 30.49
N GLY A 126 9.87 6.64 31.44
CA GLY A 126 8.65 7.43 31.25
C GLY A 126 7.49 6.72 30.55
N ILE A 127 7.62 5.43 30.21
CA ILE A 127 6.53 4.60 29.70
C ILE A 127 6.15 3.56 30.73
N ASP A 128 4.87 3.53 31.10
CA ASP A 128 4.33 2.50 31.98
C ASP A 128 4.16 1.18 31.21
N GLY A 129 4.96 0.18 31.55
CA GLY A 129 4.89 -1.17 30.98
C GLY A 129 5.98 -1.50 29.94
N PRO A 130 6.06 -2.76 29.51
CA PRO A 130 7.00 -3.17 28.46
C PRO A 130 6.63 -2.53 27.12
N TRP A 131 7.61 -1.98 26.42
CA TRP A 131 7.46 -1.35 25.12
C TRP A 131 8.04 -2.24 24.01
N ALA A 132 7.30 -2.45 22.94
CA ALA A 132 7.75 -3.29 21.83
C ALA A 132 8.97 -2.68 21.13
N ASN A 133 10.01 -3.47 20.97
CA ASN A 133 11.21 -3.10 20.25
C ASN A 133 11.13 -3.58 18.81
N PHE A 134 10.75 -2.67 17.92
CA PHE A 134 10.67 -2.92 16.48
C PHE A 134 12.01 -2.71 15.76
N ASN A 135 13.10 -2.44 16.46
CA ASN A 135 14.44 -2.35 15.87
C ASN A 135 15.05 -3.75 15.70
N THR A 136 14.38 -4.57 14.90
CA THR A 136 14.80 -5.93 14.55
C THR A 136 15.56 -5.95 13.22
N PRO A 137 16.50 -6.88 13.01
CA PRO A 137 17.19 -7.01 11.73
C PRO A 137 16.23 -7.54 10.66
N HIS A 138 16.10 -6.84 9.53
CA HIS A 138 15.31 -7.27 8.39
C HIS A 138 16.19 -7.32 7.13
N VAL A 139 15.87 -8.24 6.21
CA VAL A 139 16.46 -8.27 4.87
C VAL A 139 15.50 -7.57 3.93
N CYS A 140 15.88 -6.38 3.45
CA CYS A 140 15.07 -5.58 2.54
C CYS A 140 15.51 -5.80 1.08
N GLN A 141 14.55 -5.75 0.17
CA GLN A 141 14.82 -5.64 -1.27
C GLN A 141 15.05 -4.17 -1.64
N ASP A 142 15.70 -3.93 -2.77
CA ASP A 142 15.87 -2.59 -3.33
C ASP A 142 14.53 -2.12 -3.92
N TYR A 143 13.81 -1.28 -3.15
CA TYR A 143 12.50 -0.78 -3.57
C TYR A 143 12.61 0.30 -4.64
N ASP A 144 13.67 1.11 -4.63
CA ASP A 144 13.86 2.16 -5.64
C ASP A 144 14.10 1.52 -7.02
N ALA A 145 14.83 0.40 -7.07
CA ALA A 145 14.98 -0.39 -8.29
C ALA A 145 13.65 -0.95 -8.84
N LEU A 146 12.66 -1.22 -7.99
CA LEU A 146 11.31 -1.61 -8.42
C LEU A 146 10.57 -0.43 -9.06
N LEU A 147 10.73 0.77 -8.52
CA LEU A 147 10.08 1.98 -9.04
C LEU A 147 10.59 2.39 -10.43
N GLU A 148 11.83 2.01 -10.78
CA GLU A 148 12.49 2.34 -12.05
C GLU A 148 12.28 1.30 -13.17
N TRP A 149 11.50 0.24 -12.95
CA TRP A 149 11.32 -0.89 -13.87
C TRP A 149 10.67 -0.54 -15.21
#